data_AF-A0AAV0S055-F1
#
_entry.id   AF-A0AAV0S055-F1
#
_cell.length_a   1.000
_cell.length_b   1.000
_cell.length_c   1.000
_cell.angle_alpha   90.00
_cell.angle_beta   90.00
_cell.angle_gamma   90.00
#
_symmetry.space_group_name_H-M   'P 1'
#
loop_
_entity.id
_entity.type
_entity.pdbx_description
1 polymer ?
#
loop_
_entity_poly.entity_id
_entity_poly.type
_entity_poly.pdbx_seq_one_letter_code
_entity_poly.pdbx_strand_id
1 'polypeptide(L)'
;MTARKVLDNSSPSSVVLITDWAWNLVKSGSVDQVLDDTMTDAGNKHSKGEMRRFVLVGILCAHIVAAHRPTMCEALRMLEGDIEVPNSCFKTASRKPLVLTPKRGGREEDE
;
A
#
# COMPACT_ATOMS: atom_id res chain seq x y z
N MET A 1 -3.19 8.99 3.72
CA MET A 1 -4.07 7.81 3.80
C MET A 1 -3.79 6.97 5.02
N THR A 2 -2.54 6.59 5.31
CA THR A 2 -2.21 5.63 6.38
C THR A 2 -1.45 6.25 7.56
N ALA A 3 -0.97 7.50 7.40
CA ALA A 3 -0.03 8.24 8.28
C ALA A 3 1.21 7.46 8.77
N ARG A 4 1.53 6.32 8.15
CA ARG A 4 2.68 5.47 8.52
C ARG A 4 3.91 5.81 7.69
N LYS A 5 5.10 5.55 8.27
CA LYS A 5 6.37 5.61 7.56
C LYS A 5 6.44 4.55 6.46
N VAL A 6 7.16 4.85 5.38
CA VAL A 6 7.33 3.95 4.22
C VAL A 6 8.02 2.64 4.61
N LEU A 7 9.00 2.73 5.53
CA LEU A 7 9.71 1.61 6.12
C LEU A 7 9.31 1.52 7.59
N ASP A 8 8.86 0.35 8.02
CA ASP A 8 8.72 0.03 9.43
C ASP A 8 9.95 -0.75 9.90
N ASN A 9 10.65 -0.18 10.87
CA ASN A 9 11.89 -0.68 11.44
C ASN A 9 11.73 -1.06 12.93
N SER A 10 10.48 -1.25 13.37
CA SER A 10 10.14 -1.62 14.75
C SER A 10 10.78 -2.94 15.20
N SER A 11 11.12 -3.83 14.28
CA SER A 11 11.93 -5.02 14.55
C SER A 11 13.35 -4.86 13.99
N PRO A 12 14.41 -5.11 14.79
CA PRO A 12 15.79 -5.05 14.32
C PRO A 12 16.15 -6.15 13.31
N SER A 13 15.33 -7.20 13.20
CA SER A 13 15.57 -8.34 12.31
C SER A 13 14.84 -8.26 10.97
N SER A 14 13.91 -7.32 10.78
CA SER A 14 13.12 -7.23 9.56
C SER A 14 12.61 -5.82 9.30
N VAL A 15 12.91 -5.27 8.12
CA VAL A 15 12.27 -4.05 7.63
C VAL A 15 11.04 -4.44 6.81
N VAL A 16 9.87 -3.93 7.19
CA VAL A 16 8.61 -4.17 6.49
C VAL A 16 8.26 -2.94 5.66
N LEU A 17 8.04 -3.14 4.36
CA LEU A 17 7.54 -2.07 3.49
C LEU A 17 6.06 -1.83 3.77
N ILE A 18 5.67 -0.55 3.84
CA ILE A 18 4.26 -0.17 4.00
C ILE A 18 3.38 -0.76 2.90
N THR A 19 3.93 -0.92 1.70
CA THR A 19 3.19 -1.51 0.57
C THR A 19 2.89 -3.00 0.80
N ASP A 20 3.79 -3.75 1.43
CA ASP A 20 3.60 -5.18 1.71
C ASP A 20 2.54 -5.39 2.80
N TRP A 21 2.60 -4.58 3.84
CA TRP A 21 1.57 -4.53 4.88
C TRP A 21 0.20 -4.18 4.30
N ALA A 22 0.11 -3.10 3.52
CA ALA A 22 -1.14 -2.67 2.90
C ALA A 22 -1.69 -3.72 1.93
N TRP A 23 -0.83 -4.37 1.13
CA TRP A 23 -1.22 -5.46 0.25
C TRP A 23 -1.88 -6.62 1.00
N ASN A 24 -1.29 -7.05 2.11
CA ASN A 24 -1.83 -8.15 2.91
C ASN A 24 -3.23 -7.83 3.46
N LEU A 25 -3.44 -6.60 3.91
CA LEU A 25 -4.75 -6.12 4.37
C LEU A 25 -5.77 -6.05 3.24
N VAL A 26 -5.37 -5.60 2.05
CA VAL A 26 -6.27 -5.56 0.90
C VAL A 26 -6.65 -6.97 0.43
N LYS A 27 -5.69 -7.91 0.43
CA LYS A 27 -5.93 -9.31 0.08
C LYS A 27 -6.87 -10.01 1.06
N SER A 28 -6.80 -9.69 2.36
CA SER A 28 -7.68 -10.24 3.39
C SER A 28 -9.08 -9.60 3.41
N GLY A 29 -9.33 -8.59 2.57
CA GLY A 29 -10.58 -7.84 2.55
C GLY A 29 -10.67 -6.72 3.60
N SER A 30 -9.64 -6.55 4.42
CA SER A 30 -9.56 -5.57 5.51
C SER A 30 -8.96 -4.24 5.05
N VAL A 31 -9.40 -3.71 3.91
CA VAL A 31 -8.88 -2.45 3.33
C VAL A 31 -9.02 -1.26 4.30
N ASP A 32 -10.07 -1.28 5.12
CA ASP A 32 -10.35 -0.22 6.08
C ASP A 32 -9.25 -0.07 7.14
N GLN A 33 -8.52 -1.14 7.47
CA GLN A 33 -7.41 -1.09 8.42
C GLN A 33 -6.17 -0.39 7.86
N VAL A 34 -6.14 -0.14 6.55
CA VAL A 34 -5.09 0.64 5.90
C VAL A 34 -5.29 2.13 6.18
N LEU A 35 -6.53 2.57 6.39
CA LEU A 35 -6.87 3.96 6.60
C LEU A 35 -6.43 4.43 7.97
N ASP A 36 -5.95 5.67 8.03
CA ASP A 36 -5.67 6.34 9.28
C ASP A 36 -6.97 6.68 10.02
N ASP A 37 -6.98 6.47 11.33
CA ASP A 37 -8.17 6.65 12.16
C ASP A 37 -8.71 8.10 12.07
N THR A 38 -7.83 9.10 11.93
CA THR A 38 -8.22 10.51 11.79
C THR A 38 -9.00 10.79 10.49
N MET A 39 -8.85 9.94 9.47
CA MET A 39 -9.58 10.03 8.22
C MET A 39 -10.95 9.35 8.29
N THR A 40 -11.15 8.47 9.27
CA THR A 40 -12.41 7.73 9.48
C THR A 40 -13.33 8.38 10.51
N ASP A 41 -12.79 9.23 11.38
CA ASP A 41 -13.50 9.89 12.49
C ASP A 41 -14.49 10.98 12.03
N ALA A 42 -14.34 11.51 10.82
CA ALA A 42 -15.11 12.66 10.31
C ALA A 42 -16.63 12.44 10.10
N GLY A 43 -17.25 11.40 10.67
CA GLY A 43 -18.70 11.16 10.68
C GLY A 43 -19.35 10.86 9.33
N ASN A 44 -18.58 10.90 8.23
CA ASN A 44 -19.09 10.76 6.88
C ASN A 44 -18.80 9.38 6.29
N LYS A 45 -19.81 8.51 6.25
CA LYS A 45 -19.72 7.17 5.63
C LYS A 45 -19.37 7.22 4.13
N HIS A 46 -19.70 8.30 3.42
CA HIS A 46 -19.29 8.48 2.01
C HIS A 46 -17.77 8.61 1.88
N SER A 47 -17.12 9.30 2.81
CA SER A 47 -15.66 9.48 2.81
C SER A 47 -14.93 8.13 2.86
N LYS A 48 -15.45 7.16 3.63
CA LYS A 48 -14.83 5.84 3.76
C LYS A 48 -14.81 5.06 2.43
N GLY A 49 -15.87 5.17 1.61
CA GLY A 49 -15.94 4.53 0.30
C GLY A 49 -14.93 5.10 -0.70
N GLU A 50 -14.78 6.43 -0.70
CA GLU A 50 -13.80 7.13 -1.54
C GLU A 50 -12.38 6.77 -1.11
N MET A 51 -12.10 6.84 0.20
CA MET A 51 -10.80 6.48 0.77
C MET A 51 -10.38 5.05 0.45
N ARG A 52 -11.34 4.11 0.42
CA ARG A 52 -11.08 2.74 -0.04
C ARG A 52 -10.61 2.71 -1.49
N ARG A 53 -11.20 3.50 -2.39
CA ARG A 53 -10.74 3.59 -3.78
C ARG A 53 -9.31 4.13 -3.87
N PHE A 54 -8.97 5.17 -3.09
CA PHE A 54 -7.60 5.68 -3.02
C PHE A 54 -6.60 4.58 -2.63
N VAL A 55 -6.94 3.73 -1.65
CA VAL A 55 -6.08 2.59 -1.24
C VAL A 55 -5.87 1.62 -2.39
N LEU A 56 -6.94 1.21 -3.07
CA LEU A 56 -6.85 0.24 -4.15
C LEU A 56 -6.04 0.80 -5.34
N VAL A 57 -6.30 2.04 -5.75
CA VAL A 57 -5.56 2.69 -6.85
C VAL A 57 -4.09 2.87 -6.47
N GLY A 58 -3.79 3.32 -5.25
CA GLY A 58 -2.41 3.47 -4.78
C GLY A 58 -1.61 2.17 -4.82
N ILE A 59 -2.24 1.05 -4.45
CA ILE A 59 -1.62 -0.27 -4.51
C ILE A 59 -1.40 -0.73 -5.96
N LEU A 60 -2.37 -0.51 -6.85
CA LEU A 60 -2.24 -0.78 -8.29
C LEU A 60 -1.08 0.00 -8.91
N CYS A 61 -0.93 1.29 -8.57
CA CYS A 61 0.19 2.11 -9.03
C CYS A 61 1.55 1.61 -8.51
N ALA A 62 1.59 1.08 -7.28
CA ALA A 62 2.78 0.53 -6.65
C ALA A 62 3.06 -0.94 -7.02
N HIS A 63 2.38 -1.49 -8.02
CA HIS A 63 2.53 -2.90 -8.39
C HIS A 63 3.97 -3.23 -8.81
N ILE A 64 4.48 -4.39 -8.39
CA ILE A 64 5.88 -4.78 -8.64
C ILE A 64 6.17 -5.01 -10.13
N VAL A 65 5.21 -5.59 -10.83
CA VAL A 65 5.24 -5.77 -12.28
C VAL A 65 4.69 -4.51 -12.95
N ALA A 66 5.52 -3.83 -13.75
CA ALA A 66 5.16 -2.58 -14.42
C ALA A 66 3.95 -2.72 -15.36
N ALA A 67 3.80 -3.86 -16.03
CA ALA A 67 2.68 -4.11 -16.95
C ALA A 67 1.30 -4.17 -16.26
N HIS A 68 1.25 -4.30 -14.93
CA HIS A 68 0.01 -4.26 -14.16
C HIS A 68 -0.27 -2.89 -13.54
N ARG A 69 0.65 -1.93 -13.70
CA ARG A 69 0.42 -0.56 -13.24
C ARG A 69 -0.54 0.12 -14.23
N PRO A 70 -1.58 0.80 -13.75
CA PRO A 70 -2.39 1.64 -14.62
C PRO A 70 -1.54 2.77 -15.19
N THR A 71 -1.92 3.26 -16.36
CA THR A 71 -1.43 4.55 -16.84
C THR A 71 -1.89 5.65 -15.88
N MET A 72 -1.16 6.77 -15.83
CA MET A 72 -1.55 7.89 -14.98
C MET A 72 -2.95 8.42 -15.32
N CYS A 73 -3.34 8.41 -16.60
CA CYS A 73 -4.70 8.77 -17.03
C CYS A 73 -5.75 7.81 -16.46
N GLU A 74 -5.53 6.50 -16.52
CA GLU A 74 -6.44 5.52 -15.91
C GLU A 74 -6.50 5.67 -14.40
N ALA A 75 -5.36 5.91 -13.75
CA ALA A 75 -5.32 6.14 -12.31
C ALA A 75 -6.17 7.35 -11.89
N LEU A 76 -6.08 8.45 -12.62
CA LEU A 76 -6.90 9.65 -12.36
C LEU A 76 -8.38 9.35 -12.54
N ARG A 77 -8.77 8.72 -13.64
CA ARG A 77 -10.17 8.35 -13.90
C ARG A 77 -10.73 7.39 -12.85
N MET A 78 -9.91 6.47 -12.33
CA MET A 78 -10.30 5.61 -11.20
C MET A 78 -10.54 6.41 -9.90
N LEU A 79 -9.73 7.45 -9.66
CA LEU A 79 -9.88 8.31 -8.48
C LEU A 79 -11.08 9.24 -8.57
N GLU A 80 -11.37 9.77 -9.76
CA GLU A 80 -12.56 10.60 -10.04
C GLU A 80 -13.86 9.77 -10.01
N GLY A 81 -13.74 8.44 -10.14
CA GLY A 81 -14.88 7.53 -10.14
C GLY A 81 -15.51 7.34 -11.52
N ASP A 82 -14.85 7.82 -12.58
CA ASP A 82 -15.24 7.64 -13.98
C ASP A 82 -15.15 6.18 -14.42
N ILE A 83 -14.21 5.42 -13.84
CA ILE A 83 -14.00 4.00 -14.11
C ILE A 83 -13.83 3.22 -12.80
N GLU A 84 -14.29 1.97 -12.80
CA GLU A 84 -14.16 1.10 -11.62
C GLU A 84 -12.73 0.58 -11.43
N VAL A 85 -12.35 0.38 -10.16
CA VAL A 85 -11.05 -0.19 -9.82
C VAL A 85 -11.07 -1.72 -10.02
N PRO A 86 -10.20 -2.30 -10.86
CA PRO A 86 -10.22 -3.73 -11.15
C PRO A 86 -9.83 -4.55 -9.92
N ASN A 87 -10.80 -5.29 -9.37
CA ASN A 87 -10.61 -6.16 -8.21
C ASN A 87 -9.78 -7.43 -8.50
N SER A 88 -9.56 -7.76 -9.78
CA SER A 88 -8.88 -8.99 -10.23
C SER A 88 -7.39 -9.02 -9.89
N CYS A 89 -6.74 -7.85 -9.85
CA CYS A 89 -5.31 -7.74 -9.53
C CYS A 89 -5.03 -8.16 -8.08
N PHE A 90 -5.94 -7.91 -7.14
CA PHE A 90 -5.74 -8.20 -5.71
C PHE A 90 -5.97 -9.66 -5.34
N LYS A 91 -6.70 -10.42 -6.17
CA LYS A 91 -7.06 -11.83 -5.87
C LYS A 91 -6.02 -12.85 -6.34
N THR A 92 -5.25 -12.51 -7.38
CA THR A 92 -4.35 -13.47 -8.07
C THR A 92 -2.87 -13.20 -7.88
N ALA A 93 -2.47 -11.97 -7.49
CA ALA A 93 -1.07 -11.65 -7.30
C ALA A 93 -0.54 -12.19 -5.96
N SER A 94 0.36 -13.17 -6.04
CA SER A 94 1.16 -13.63 -4.90
C SER A 94 2.36 -12.69 -4.75
N ARG A 95 2.19 -11.61 -3.97
CA ARG A 95 3.29 -10.71 -3.63
C ARG A 95 4.18 -11.43 -2.61
N LYS A 96 5.41 -11.78 -3.00
CA LYS A 96 6.43 -12.17 -2.01
C LYS A 96 6.79 -10.91 -1.23
N PRO A 97 6.79 -10.93 0.12
CA PRO A 97 7.20 -9.77 0.89
C PRO A 97 8.64 -9.40 0.52
N LEU A 98 8.89 -8.13 0.24
CA LEU A 98 10.24 -7.59 0.10
C LEU A 98 10.80 -7.45 1.51
N VAL A 99 11.20 -8.57 2.12
CA VAL A 99 11.94 -8.54 3.39
C VAL A 99 13.33 -7.98 3.08
N LEU A 100 13.52 -6.71 3.38
CA LEU A 100 14.84 -6.11 3.35
C LEU A 100 15.53 -6.54 4.65
N THR A 101 16.40 -7.54 4.55
CA THR A 101 17.34 -7.86 5.63
C THR A 101 18.30 -6.68 5.77
N PRO A 102 18.50 -6.12 6.97
CA PRO A 102 19.53 -5.10 7.18
C PRO A 102 20.88 -5.66 6.71
N LYS A 103 21.43 -5.11 5.63
CA LYS A 103 22.79 -5.45 5.22
C LYS A 103 23.69 -4.85 6.31
N ARG A 104 24.18 -5.70 7.22
CA ARG A 104 25.14 -5.33 8.26
C ARG A 104 26.39 -4.83 7.54
N GLY A 105 26.45 -3.53 7.25
CA GLY A 105 27.61 -2.88 6.69
C GLY A 105 28.68 -2.89 7.77
N GLY A 106 29.71 -3.72 7.58
CA GLY A 106 30.98 -3.47 8.24
C GLY A 106 31.50 -2.12 7.76
N ARG A 107 31.67 -1.20 8.70
CA ARG A 107 32.56 -0.07 8.54
C ARG A 107 33.38 -0.02 9.82
N GLU A 108 34.52 -0.69 9.70
CA GLU A 108 35.84 -0.25 10.19
C GLU A 108 35.77 1.01 11.05
N GLU A 109 36.11 0.83 12.32
CA GLU A 109 36.62 1.87 13.19
C GLU A 109 37.98 2.28 12.61
N ASP A 110 38.01 3.35 11.82
CA ASP A 110 39.25 4.02 11.44
C ASP A 110 39.27 5.42 12.10
N GLU A 111 40.06 5.46 13.18
CA GLU A 111 40.78 6.58 13.84
C GLU A 111 40.05 7.89 14.22
#